data_AF-A0AAW5WTY0-F1
#
_entry.id   AF-A0AAW5WTY0-F1
#
_cell.length_a   1.000
_cell.length_b   1.000
_cell.length_c   1.000
_cell.angle_alpha   90.00
_cell.angle_beta   90.00
_cell.angle_gamma   90.00
#
_symmetry.space_group_name_H-M   'P 1'
#
loop_
_entity.id
_entity.type
_entity.pdbx_description
1 polymer ?
#
loop_
_entity_poly.entity_id
_entity_poly.type
_entity_poly.pdbx_seq_one_letter_code
_entity_poly.pdbx_strand_id
1 'polypeptide(L)'
;MSLDKQTVANRYAKALFELVDEDNTLDQTYQELTALRQVFEDNAALASVLSGVQLSLSEKKSLIDDLKKGFSQPVSNLIQMTFDYGRINDLVAIIDEFERRYDAKMKRVHADVVTAIQLDKQQRDQLKANLAQRFGAKEVVLHEQVDPEILGGVIVHLNNKTLDGSLSSKIKQIRRLLVR
;
A
#
# COMPACT_ATOMS: atom_id res chain seq x y z
N MET A 1 -27.93 -9.89 -1.69
CA MET A 1 -26.55 -10.41 -1.50
C MET A 1 -25.63 -9.20 -1.52
N SER A 2 -25.26 -8.68 -0.34
CA SER A 2 -24.21 -7.67 -0.28
C SER A 2 -22.93 -8.37 -0.72
N LEU A 3 -22.36 -8.01 -1.86
CA LEU A 3 -21.02 -8.51 -2.18
C LEU A 3 -20.09 -8.03 -1.07
N ASP A 4 -19.26 -8.93 -0.55
CA ASP A 4 -18.22 -8.56 0.40
C ASP A 4 -17.33 -7.48 -0.23
N LYS A 5 -17.02 -6.44 0.56
CA LYS A 5 -16.17 -5.29 0.17
C LYS A 5 -14.90 -5.73 -0.57
N GLN A 6 -14.29 -6.82 -0.12
CA GLN A 6 -13.12 -7.44 -0.77
C GLN A 6 -13.40 -8.04 -2.14
N THR A 7 -14.54 -8.71 -2.33
CA THR A 7 -14.89 -9.30 -3.64
C THR A 7 -15.11 -8.22 -4.68
N VAL A 8 -15.75 -7.11 -4.27
CA VAL A 8 -15.91 -5.92 -5.09
C VAL A 8 -14.55 -5.35 -5.45
N ALA A 9 -13.74 -5.04 -4.43
CA ALA A 9 -12.42 -4.47 -4.59
C ALA A 9 -11.57 -5.26 -5.59
N ASN A 10 -11.53 -6.58 -5.44
CA ASN A 10 -10.77 -7.47 -6.30
C ASN A 10 -11.22 -7.42 -7.77
N ARG A 11 -12.54 -7.37 -8.03
CA ARG A 11 -13.08 -7.29 -9.40
C ARG A 11 -12.71 -5.97 -10.09
N TYR A 12 -12.93 -4.84 -9.41
CA TYR A 12 -12.62 -3.52 -9.97
C TYR A 12 -11.11 -3.34 -10.14
N ALA A 13 -10.32 -3.72 -9.14
CA ALA A 13 -8.86 -3.66 -9.21
C ALA A 13 -8.31 -4.54 -10.35
N LYS A 14 -8.85 -5.75 -10.54
CA LYS A 14 -8.47 -6.63 -11.65
C LYS A 14 -8.78 -6.01 -13.00
N ALA A 15 -10.00 -5.49 -13.19
CA ALA A 15 -10.41 -4.89 -14.46
C ALA A 15 -9.58 -3.64 -14.79
N LEU A 16 -9.33 -2.78 -13.80
CA LEU A 16 -8.46 -1.61 -13.99
C LEU A 16 -7.04 -2.05 -14.34
N PHE A 17 -6.50 -3.02 -13.60
CA PHE A 17 -5.15 -3.55 -13.82
C PHE A 17 -4.98 -4.11 -15.24
N GLU A 18 -5.92 -4.93 -15.71
CA GLU A 18 -5.88 -5.48 -17.08
C GLU A 18 -5.91 -4.36 -18.13
N LEU A 19 -6.75 -3.34 -17.93
CA LEU A 19 -6.86 -2.19 -18.84
C LEU A 19 -5.55 -1.38 -18.92
N VAL A 20 -4.99 -0.98 -17.78
CA VAL A 20 -3.80 -0.12 -17.76
C VAL A 20 -2.52 -0.89 -18.10
N ASP A 21 -2.57 -2.22 -17.97
CA ASP A 21 -1.50 -3.10 -18.42
C ASP A 21 -1.42 -3.17 -19.94
N GLU A 22 -2.57 -3.28 -20.61
CA GLU A 22 -2.65 -3.20 -22.08
C GLU A 22 -2.17 -1.84 -22.61
N ASP A 23 -2.52 -0.75 -21.92
CA ASP A 23 -2.14 0.62 -22.28
C ASP A 23 -0.71 1.01 -21.86
N ASN A 24 0.01 0.13 -21.15
CA ASN A 24 1.37 0.37 -20.63
C ASN A 24 1.46 1.64 -19.74
N THR A 25 0.37 1.99 -19.06
CA THR A 25 0.23 3.16 -18.15
C THR A 25 0.17 2.75 -16.67
N LEU A 26 0.64 1.54 -16.35
CA LEU A 26 0.64 0.97 -15.00
C LEU A 26 1.32 1.87 -13.97
N ASP A 27 2.53 2.36 -14.25
CA ASP A 27 3.31 3.15 -13.29
C ASP A 27 2.64 4.51 -13.01
N GLN A 28 2.11 5.15 -14.06
CA GLN A 28 1.36 6.40 -13.94
C GLN A 28 0.09 6.18 -13.13
N THR A 29 -0.67 5.13 -13.46
CA THR A 29 -1.92 4.81 -12.76
C THR A 29 -1.66 4.49 -11.28
N TYR A 30 -0.59 3.77 -10.97
CA TYR A 30 -0.19 3.52 -9.60
C TYR A 30 0.05 4.81 -8.82
N GLN A 31 0.82 5.75 -9.38
CA GLN A 31 1.08 7.05 -8.73
C GLN A 31 -0.21 7.86 -8.52
N GLU A 32 -1.09 7.87 -9.51
CA GLU A 32 -2.39 8.53 -9.44
C GLU A 32 -3.29 7.91 -8.37
N LEU A 33 -3.33 6.58 -8.26
CA LEU A 33 -4.11 5.89 -7.23
C LEU A 33 -3.54 6.11 -5.82
N THR A 34 -2.23 6.19 -5.66
CA THR A 34 -1.61 6.55 -4.38
C THR A 34 -1.94 7.99 -3.99
N ALA A 35 -1.90 8.94 -4.94
CA ALA A 35 -2.32 10.32 -4.69
C ALA A 35 -3.81 10.39 -4.32
N LEU A 36 -4.65 9.62 -5.02
CA LEU A 36 -6.07 9.49 -4.72
C LEU A 36 -6.29 8.97 -3.29
N ARG A 37 -5.60 7.89 -2.89
CA ARG A 37 -5.64 7.37 -1.52
C ARG A 37 -5.32 8.46 -0.50
N GLN A 38 -4.22 9.21 -0.71
CA GLN A 38 -3.80 10.27 0.20
C GLN A 38 -4.89 11.32 0.40
N VAL A 39 -5.57 11.74 -0.68
CA VAL A 39 -6.68 12.70 -0.60
C VAL A 39 -7.83 12.19 0.27
N PHE A 40 -8.16 10.89 0.17
CA PHE A 40 -9.21 10.26 0.97
C PHE A 40 -8.78 10.01 2.43
N GLU A 41 -7.50 9.75 2.69
CA GLU A 41 -6.95 9.59 4.05
C GLU A 41 -6.84 10.92 4.78
N ASP A 42 -6.32 11.95 4.12
CA ASP A 42 -6.23 13.32 4.65
C ASP A 42 -7.62 13.90 4.94
N ASN A 43 -8.62 13.47 4.17
CA ASN A 43 -10.01 13.89 4.32
C ASN A 43 -10.91 12.69 4.63
N ALA A 44 -10.74 12.07 5.79
CA ALA A 44 -11.56 10.93 6.23
C ALA A 44 -13.09 11.17 6.17
N ALA A 45 -13.51 12.44 6.30
CA ALA A 45 -14.91 12.85 6.13
C ALA A 45 -15.39 12.77 4.67
N LEU A 46 -14.50 12.89 3.67
CA LEU A 46 -14.83 12.93 2.24
C LEU A 46 -15.53 11.64 1.79
N ALA A 47 -15.03 10.47 2.18
CA ALA A 47 -15.67 9.19 1.85
C ALA A 47 -17.09 9.10 2.44
N SER A 48 -17.24 9.51 3.70
CA SER A 48 -18.53 9.49 4.41
C SER A 48 -19.53 10.51 3.84
N VAL A 49 -19.05 11.68 3.41
CA VAL A 49 -19.86 12.74 2.81
C VAL A 49 -20.31 12.36 1.40
N LEU A 50 -19.43 11.77 0.60
CA LEU A 50 -19.74 11.30 -0.75
C LEU A 50 -20.71 10.11 -0.73
N SER A 51 -20.64 9.25 0.28
CA SER A 51 -21.59 8.12 0.45
C SER A 51 -22.88 8.48 1.22
N GLY A 52 -22.85 9.49 2.10
CA GLY A 52 -23.98 9.87 2.95
C GLY A 52 -25.04 10.73 2.26
N VAL A 53 -26.20 10.94 2.88
CA VAL A 53 -27.33 11.73 2.31
C VAL A 53 -27.14 13.25 2.51
N GLN A 54 -26.02 13.67 3.10
CA GLN A 54 -25.77 15.05 3.52
C GLN A 54 -25.63 16.05 2.37
N LEU A 55 -25.15 15.59 1.20
CA LEU A 55 -25.04 16.41 -0.01
C LEU A 55 -26.06 15.98 -1.06
N SER A 56 -26.57 16.96 -1.81
CA SER A 56 -27.38 16.69 -2.99
C SER A 56 -26.57 15.94 -4.06
N LEU A 57 -27.24 15.15 -4.90
CA LEU A 57 -26.58 14.42 -5.99
C LEU A 57 -25.82 15.37 -6.94
N SER A 58 -26.30 16.59 -7.13
CA SER A 58 -25.64 17.63 -7.93
C SER A 58 -24.32 18.10 -7.33
N GLU A 59 -24.28 18.36 -6.02
CA GLU A 59 -23.05 18.80 -5.34
C GLU A 59 -21.99 17.69 -5.34
N LYS A 60 -22.41 16.45 -5.09
CA LYS A 60 -21.52 15.29 -5.15
C LYS A 60 -20.93 15.09 -6.55
N LYS A 61 -21.74 15.24 -7.60
CA LYS A 61 -21.27 15.16 -8.98
C LYS A 61 -20.24 16.23 -9.30
N SER A 62 -20.47 17.47 -8.85
CA SER A 62 -19.51 18.56 -9.04
C SER A 62 -18.15 18.25 -8.39
N LEU A 63 -18.16 17.75 -7.15
CA LEU A 63 -16.93 17.36 -6.45
C LEU A 63 -16.19 16.23 -7.17
N ILE A 64 -16.92 15.22 -7.67
CA ILE A 64 -16.34 14.11 -8.43
C ILE A 64 -15.77 14.59 -9.76
N ASP A 65 -16.46 15.47 -10.47
CA ASP A 65 -15.97 16.01 -11.75
C ASP A 65 -14.73 16.89 -11.56
N ASP A 66 -14.64 17.64 -10.46
CA ASP A 66 -13.42 18.38 -10.12
C ASP A 66 -12.27 17.44 -9.75
N LEU A 67 -12.56 16.37 -9.00
CA LEU A 67 -11.57 15.38 -8.63
C LEU A 67 -11.05 14.62 -9.86
N LYS A 68 -11.92 14.28 -10.82
CA LYS A 68 -11.56 13.61 -12.10
C LYS A 68 -10.59 14.42 -12.97
N LYS A 69 -10.68 15.75 -12.97
CA LYS A 69 -9.80 16.60 -13.81
C LYS A 69 -8.32 16.45 -13.50
N GLY A 70 -7.98 15.96 -12.29
CA GLY A 70 -6.60 15.72 -11.87
C GLY A 70 -6.02 14.36 -12.26
N PHE A 71 -6.82 13.45 -12.84
CA PHE A 71 -6.41 12.07 -13.07
C PHE A 71 -6.57 11.63 -14.53
N SER A 72 -5.86 10.56 -14.90
CA SER A 72 -5.97 9.93 -16.21
C SER A 72 -7.39 9.39 -16.49
N GLN A 73 -7.67 9.11 -17.76
CA GLN A 73 -8.97 8.56 -18.18
C GLN A 73 -9.33 7.25 -17.46
N PRO A 74 -8.42 6.27 -17.28
CA PRO A 74 -8.73 5.04 -16.54
C PRO A 74 -9.12 5.28 -15.09
N VAL A 75 -8.39 6.15 -14.38
CA VAL A 75 -8.65 6.48 -12.97
C VAL A 75 -9.94 7.30 -12.83
N SER A 76 -10.15 8.27 -13.73
CA SER A 76 -11.40 9.04 -13.80
C SER A 76 -12.62 8.16 -14.02
N ASN A 77 -12.51 7.15 -14.89
CA ASN A 77 -13.56 6.17 -15.12
C ASN A 77 -13.82 5.33 -13.86
N LEU A 78 -12.77 4.92 -13.13
CA LEU A 78 -12.93 4.20 -11.87
C LEU A 78 -13.67 5.03 -10.83
N ILE A 79 -13.29 6.30 -10.66
CA ILE A 79 -13.92 7.23 -9.71
C ILE A 79 -15.40 7.41 -10.07
N GLN A 80 -15.71 7.61 -11.36
CA GLN A 80 -17.09 7.76 -11.82
C GLN A 80 -17.91 6.49 -11.60
N MET A 81 -17.38 5.32 -11.95
CA MET A 81 -18.09 4.05 -11.72
C MET A 81 -18.34 3.80 -10.23
N THR A 82 -17.32 3.98 -9.39
CA THR A 82 -17.48 3.79 -7.94
C THR A 82 -18.49 4.78 -7.35
N PHE A 83 -18.59 5.99 -7.89
CA PHE A 83 -19.64 6.94 -7.52
C PHE A 83 -21.04 6.51 -8.01
N ASP A 84 -21.19 6.16 -9.29
CA ASP A 84 -22.47 5.79 -9.90
C ASP A 84 -23.09 4.54 -9.25
N TYR A 85 -22.26 3.58 -8.85
CA TYR A 85 -22.69 2.37 -8.15
C TYR A 85 -22.78 2.54 -6.62
N GLY A 86 -22.52 3.73 -6.08
CA GLY A 86 -22.60 4.02 -4.64
C GLY A 86 -21.52 3.31 -3.80
N ARG A 87 -20.39 2.97 -4.41
CA ARG A 87 -19.28 2.19 -3.83
C ARG A 87 -18.03 3.02 -3.55
N ILE A 88 -18.17 4.33 -3.38
CA ILE A 88 -17.03 5.22 -3.12
C ILE A 88 -16.29 4.87 -1.82
N ASN A 89 -16.99 4.28 -0.84
CA ASN A 89 -16.38 3.77 0.40
C ASN A 89 -15.47 2.54 0.19
N ASP A 90 -15.58 1.90 -0.96
CA ASP A 90 -14.76 0.75 -1.34
C ASP A 90 -13.53 1.17 -2.16
N LEU A 91 -13.41 2.45 -2.52
CA LEU A 91 -12.33 2.96 -3.36
C LEU A 91 -10.95 2.70 -2.75
N VAL A 92 -10.77 2.92 -1.45
CA VAL A 92 -9.50 2.61 -0.76
C VAL A 92 -9.16 1.12 -0.86
N ALA A 93 -10.15 0.24 -0.69
CA ALA A 93 -9.94 -1.20 -0.82
C ALA A 93 -9.65 -1.63 -2.27
N ILE A 94 -10.23 -0.95 -3.27
CA ILE A 94 -9.90 -1.15 -4.69
C ILE A 94 -8.44 -0.76 -4.94
N ILE A 95 -7.98 0.37 -4.38
CA ILE A 95 -6.59 0.82 -4.49
C ILE A 95 -5.65 -0.21 -3.84
N ASP A 96 -5.95 -0.70 -2.63
CA ASP A 96 -5.17 -1.76 -1.95
C ASP A 96 -4.98 -3.01 -2.83
N GLU A 97 -6.07 -3.50 -3.44
CA GLU A 97 -5.99 -4.69 -4.31
C GLU A 97 -5.26 -4.41 -5.63
N PHE A 98 -5.33 -3.17 -6.15
CA PHE A 98 -4.56 -2.78 -7.33
C PHE A 98 -3.06 -2.74 -7.02
N GLU A 99 -2.67 -2.10 -5.92
CA GLU A 99 -1.28 -2.04 -5.46
C GLU A 99 -0.70 -3.45 -5.30
N ARG A 100 -1.45 -4.35 -4.62
CA ARG A 100 -1.05 -5.75 -4.46
C ARG A 100 -0.79 -6.47 -5.79
N ARG A 101 -1.61 -6.20 -6.82
CA ARG A 101 -1.45 -6.79 -8.17
C ARG A 101 -0.25 -6.20 -8.90
N TYR A 102 -0.06 -4.89 -8.78
CA TYR A 102 1.07 -4.18 -9.35
C TYR A 102 2.39 -4.63 -8.70
N ASP A 103 2.44 -4.83 -7.39
CA ASP A 103 3.60 -5.40 -6.70
C ASP A 103 3.89 -6.83 -7.13
N ALA A 104 2.86 -7.66 -7.29
CA ALA A 104 3.02 -9.02 -7.81
C ALA A 104 3.62 -9.03 -9.22
N LYS A 105 3.21 -8.11 -10.09
CA LYS A 105 3.74 -7.99 -11.46
C LYS A 105 5.16 -7.43 -11.49
N MET A 106 5.42 -6.37 -10.72
CA MET A 106 6.75 -5.76 -10.62
C MET A 106 7.73 -6.61 -9.80
N LYS A 107 7.26 -7.72 -9.21
CA LYS A 107 8.01 -8.57 -8.28
C LYS A 107 8.59 -7.74 -7.14
N ARG A 108 7.76 -6.85 -6.61
CA ARG A 108 8.04 -6.01 -5.45
C ARG A 108 7.64 -6.74 -4.19
N VAL A 109 8.50 -6.66 -3.19
CA VAL A 109 8.20 -7.19 -1.86
C VAL A 109 8.31 -6.06 -0.86
N HIS A 110 7.29 -5.97 0.00
CA HIS A 110 7.28 -5.07 1.12
C HIS A 110 8.01 -5.73 2.29
N ALA A 111 8.95 -5.00 2.87
CA ALA A 111 9.65 -5.42 4.06
C ALA A 111 9.49 -4.36 5.14
N ASP A 112 8.85 -4.73 6.25
CA ASP A 112 8.72 -3.86 7.41
C ASP A 112 9.99 -3.99 8.24
N VAL A 113 10.76 -2.91 8.28
CA VAL A 113 12.06 -2.86 8.93
C VAL A 113 11.94 -2.03 10.19
N VAL A 114 12.08 -2.69 11.35
CA VAL A 114 12.11 -2.03 12.65
C VAL A 114 13.56 -1.89 13.10
N THR A 115 13.99 -0.66 13.34
CA THR A 115 15.35 -0.34 13.79
C THR A 115 15.37 0.55 15.02
N ALA A 116 16.41 0.41 15.83
CA ALA A 116 16.65 1.28 16.99
C ALA A 116 16.90 2.75 16.61
N ILE A 117 17.49 2.96 15.43
CA ILE A 117 17.86 4.27 14.90
C ILE A 117 17.44 4.35 13.43
N GLN A 118 17.29 5.57 12.92
CA GLN A 118 17.02 5.78 11.50
C GLN A 118 18.19 5.24 10.66
N LEU A 119 17.86 4.47 9.62
CA LEU A 119 18.84 3.91 8.69
C LEU A 119 19.43 5.03 7.82
N ASP A 120 20.74 4.99 7.61
CA ASP A 120 21.37 5.84 6.60
C ASP A 120 21.04 5.34 5.17
N LYS A 121 21.28 6.17 4.15
CA LYS A 121 21.01 5.78 2.75
C LYS A 121 21.81 4.55 2.31
N GLN A 122 23.06 4.43 2.72
CA GLN A 122 23.94 3.33 2.35
C GLN A 122 23.49 2.00 2.98
N GLN A 123 23.08 2.02 4.25
CA GLN A 123 22.51 0.90 4.98
C GLN A 123 21.18 0.46 4.38
N ARG A 124 20.32 1.42 4.03
CA ARG A 124 19.05 1.17 3.33
C ARG A 124 19.29 0.44 2.01
N ASP A 125 20.21 0.93 1.19
CA ASP A 125 20.49 0.35 -0.12
C ASP A 125 21.13 -1.04 -0.01
N GLN A 126 22.04 -1.24 0.95
CA GLN A 126 22.59 -2.57 1.26
C GLN A 126 21.51 -3.54 1.74
N LEU A 127 20.58 -3.10 2.58
CA LEU A 127 19.49 -3.94 3.07
C LEU A 127 18.55 -4.34 1.93
N LYS A 128 18.18 -3.38 1.06
CA LYS A 128 17.41 -3.65 -0.16
C LYS A 128 18.08 -4.69 -1.04
N ALA A 129 19.37 -4.53 -1.33
CA ALA A 129 20.11 -5.46 -2.17
C ALA A 129 20.17 -6.88 -1.58
N ASN A 130 20.44 -6.99 -0.28
CA ASN A 130 20.47 -8.27 0.42
C ASN A 130 19.09 -8.95 0.44
N LEU A 131 18.03 -8.19 0.69
CA LEU A 131 16.66 -8.72 0.68
C LEU A 131 16.23 -9.12 -0.74
N ALA A 132 16.55 -8.32 -1.75
CA ALA A 132 16.28 -8.63 -3.15
C ALA A 132 16.94 -9.95 -3.56
N GLN A 133 18.23 -10.12 -3.23
CA GLN A 133 18.98 -11.33 -3.55
C GLN A 133 18.44 -12.56 -2.80
N ARG A 134 18.09 -12.40 -1.50
CA ARG A 134 17.65 -13.51 -0.65
C ARG A 134 16.24 -14.00 -0.96
N PHE A 135 15.37 -13.11 -1.44
CA PHE A 135 13.97 -13.41 -1.75
C PHE A 135 13.67 -13.48 -3.26
N GLY A 136 14.65 -13.22 -4.13
CA GLY A 136 14.49 -13.25 -5.59
C GLY A 136 13.55 -12.17 -6.12
N ALA A 137 13.38 -11.08 -5.38
CA ALA A 137 12.54 -9.95 -5.76
C ALA A 137 13.32 -8.97 -6.64
N LYS A 138 12.64 -8.33 -7.61
CA LYS A 138 13.27 -7.29 -8.44
C LYS A 138 13.48 -6.00 -7.66
N GLU A 139 12.56 -5.69 -6.76
CA GLU A 139 12.57 -4.46 -5.99
C GLU A 139 11.99 -4.70 -4.59
N VAL A 140 12.57 -4.05 -3.59
CA VAL A 140 12.18 -4.19 -2.18
C VAL A 140 11.75 -2.82 -1.68
N VAL A 141 10.47 -2.71 -1.34
CA VAL A 141 9.90 -1.51 -0.70
C VAL A 141 10.12 -1.67 0.80
N LEU A 142 10.96 -0.81 1.38
CA LEU A 142 11.23 -0.83 2.81
C LEU A 142 10.27 0.13 3.51
N HIS A 143 9.50 -0.40 4.45
CA HIS A 143 8.73 0.38 5.40
C HIS A 143 9.53 0.48 6.69
N GLU A 144 10.14 1.64 6.93
CA GLU A 144 11.05 1.85 8.06
C GLU A 144 10.30 2.38 9.27
N GLN A 145 10.39 1.66 10.38
CA GLN A 145 9.86 2.09 11.67
C GLN A 145 11.00 2.18 12.68
N VAL A 146 11.11 3.34 13.33
CA VAL A 146 12.10 3.53 14.41
C VAL A 146 11.45 3.16 15.73
N ASP A 147 11.99 2.14 16.39
CA ASP A 147 11.57 1.71 17.72
C ASP A 147 12.78 1.76 18.69
N PRO A 148 12.84 2.77 19.58
CA PRO A 148 13.93 2.92 20.53
C PRO A 148 13.96 1.85 21.62
N GLU A 149 12.93 1.00 21.77
CA GLU A 149 12.97 -0.14 22.71
C GLU A 149 13.93 -1.24 22.24
N ILE A 150 14.26 -1.26 20.95
CA ILE A 150 15.29 -2.15 20.42
C ILE A 150 16.65 -1.62 20.87
N LEU A 151 17.34 -2.39 21.74
CA LEU A 151 18.70 -2.10 22.25
C LEU A 151 19.80 -2.09 21.16
N GLY A 152 19.41 -2.11 19.89
CA GLY A 152 20.24 -2.07 18.69
C GLY A 152 20.05 -3.30 17.78
N GLY A 153 20.33 -3.11 16.49
CA GLY A 153 20.11 -4.09 15.43
C GLY A 153 18.86 -3.82 14.59
N VAL A 154 18.51 -4.75 13.70
CA VAL A 154 17.43 -4.63 12.72
C VAL A 154 16.50 -5.84 12.81
N ILE A 155 15.19 -5.61 12.81
CA ILE A 155 14.17 -6.64 12.69
C ILE A 155 13.45 -6.41 11.36
N VAL A 156 13.46 -7.38 10.46
CA VAL A 156 12.79 -7.28 9.16
C VAL A 156 11.65 -8.28 9.09
N HIS A 157 10.44 -7.82 8.81
CA HIS A 157 9.28 -8.68 8.52
C HIS A 157 9.00 -8.66 7.02
N LEU A 158 8.97 -9.83 6.38
CA LEU A 158 8.72 -9.95 4.94
C LEU A 158 7.99 -11.27 4.64
N ASN A 159 6.80 -11.21 4.03
CA ASN A 159 5.98 -12.37 3.61
C ASN A 159 5.97 -13.51 4.65
N ASN A 160 5.53 -13.21 5.88
CA ASN A 160 5.46 -14.14 7.02
C ASN A 160 6.81 -14.64 7.57
N LYS A 161 7.95 -14.14 7.10
CA LYS A 161 9.26 -14.40 7.69
C LYS A 161 9.73 -13.19 8.47
N THR A 162 10.15 -13.44 9.72
CA THR A 162 10.80 -12.43 10.55
C THR A 162 12.29 -12.73 10.59
N LEU A 163 13.11 -11.79 10.13
CA LEU A 163 14.55 -11.79 10.26
C LEU A 163 14.91 -10.87 11.43
N ASP A 164 15.12 -11.47 12.60
CA ASP A 164 15.54 -10.75 13.79
C ASP A 164 17.07 -10.74 13.90
N GLY A 165 17.67 -9.59 13.62
CA GLY A 165 19.08 -9.29 13.81
C GLY A 165 19.35 -8.41 15.04
N SER A 166 18.40 -8.30 15.98
CA SER A 166 18.55 -7.45 17.16
C SER A 166 19.62 -7.96 18.12
N LEU A 167 20.35 -7.02 18.74
CA LEU A 167 21.31 -7.29 19.82
C LEU A 167 20.61 -7.93 21.02
N SER A 168 19.37 -7.53 21.31
CA SER A 168 18.50 -8.14 22.32
C SER A 168 18.40 -9.66 22.14
N SER A 169 18.20 -10.12 20.90
CA SER A 169 18.09 -11.55 20.59
C SER A 169 19.44 -12.28 20.70
N LYS A 170 20.55 -11.65 20.29
CA LYS A 170 21.90 -12.20 20.53
C LYS A 170 22.22 -12.36 22.01
N ILE A 171 21.92 -11.35 22.83
CA ILE A 171 22.14 -11.39 24.28
C ILE A 171 21.26 -12.45 24.93
N LYS A 172 19.97 -12.56 24.55
CA LYS A 172 19.08 -13.62 25.03
C LYS A 172 19.61 -15.01 24.69
N GLN A 173 20.15 -15.19 23.50
CA GLN A 173 20.72 -16.47 23.06
C GLN A 173 21.97 -16.85 23.86
N ILE A 174 22.88 -15.90 24.10
CA ILE A 174 24.06 -16.12 24.97
C ILE A 174 23.62 -16.45 26.40
N ARG A 175 22.66 -15.70 26.96
CA ARG A 175 22.13 -15.97 28.31
C ARG A 175 21.52 -17.36 28.43
N ARG A 176 20.79 -17.83 27.40
CA ARG A 176 20.26 -19.21 27.37
C ARG A 176 21.36 -20.28 27.34
N LEU A 177 22.49 -20.01 26.69
CA LEU A 177 23.62 -20.93 26.64
C LEU A 177 24.41 -20.97 27.96
N LEU A 178 24.43 -19.87 28.72
CA LEU A 178 25.12 -19.76 30.00
C LEU A 178 24.30 -20.23 31.21
N VAL A 179 22.96 -20.28 31.11
CA VAL A 179 22.07 -20.76 32.19
C VAL A 179 21.81 -22.26 32.06
N ARG A 180 22.83 -23.03 31.69
CA ARG A 180 22.76 -24.50 31.60
C ARG A 180 23.78 -25.13 32.53
#